data_AF-A0A975J7Z0-F1
#
_entry.id   AF-A0A975J7Z0-F1
#
_cell.length_a   1.000
_cell.length_b   1.000
_cell.length_c   1.000
_cell.angle_alpha   90.00
_cell.angle_beta   90.00
_cell.angle_gamma   90.00
#
_symmetry.space_group_name_H-M   'P 1'
#
loop_
_entity.id
_entity.type
_entity.pdbx_description
1 polymer ?
#
loop_
_entity_poly.entity_id
_entity_poly.type
_entity_poly.pdbx_seq_one_letter_code
_entity_poly.pdbx_strand_id
1 'polypeptide(L)' 'MSNLNFEEALTKLEEAVNKLEKEQLSLDDSLKIFEEGINLYRLCSKELNEVEKKINTIVEENGEFKEVPFEYEEGE' A
#
# COMPACT_ATOMS: atom_id res chain seq x y z
N MET A 1 -0.03 -20.63 -8.01
CA MET A 1 -0.64 -19.67 -7.08
C MET A 1 -0.31 -18.30 -7.61
N SER A 2 -1.31 -17.55 -8.06
CA SER A 2 -1.12 -16.23 -8.64
C SER A 2 -0.86 -15.24 -7.52
N ASN A 3 0.41 -15.00 -7.21
CA ASN A 3 0.78 -13.84 -6.38
C ASN A 3 0.37 -12.61 -7.17
N LEU A 4 -0.67 -11.92 -6.71
CA LEU A 4 -1.03 -10.61 -7.26
C LEU A 4 0.16 -9.68 -7.02
N ASN A 5 0.64 -9.00 -8.05
CA ASN A 5 1.68 -7.98 -7.86
C ASN A 5 1.07 -6.67 -7.35
N PHE A 6 1.91 -5.75 -6.87
CA PHE A 6 1.46 -4.45 -6.32
C PHE A 6 0.53 -3.68 -7.27
N GLU A 7 0.91 -3.57 -8.55
CA GLU A 7 0.15 -2.81 -9.54
C GLU A 7 -1.24 -3.42 -9.77
N GLU A 8 -1.32 -4.74 -9.89
CA GLU A 8 -2.59 -5.46 -10.03
C GLU A 8 -3.48 -5.29 -8.79
N ALA A 9 -2.88 -5.29 -7.59
CA ALA A 9 -3.61 -5.08 -6.34
C ALA A 9 -4.16 -3.66 -6.23
N LEU A 10 -3.36 -2.69 -6.63
CA LEU A 10 -3.74 -1.28 -6.66
C LEU A 10 -4.87 -1.03 -7.66
N THR A 11 -4.77 -1.55 -8.89
CA THR A 11 -5.84 -1.44 -9.89
C THR A 11 -7.15 -2.05 -9.39
N LYS A 12 -7.10 -3.23 -8.77
CA LYS A 12 -8.31 -3.84 -8.20
C LYS A 12 -8.88 -3.05 -7.03
N LEU A 13 -8.03 -2.41 -6.22
CA LEU A 13 -8.47 -1.56 -5.12
C LEU A 13 -9.21 -0.33 -5.66
N GLU A 14 -8.66 0.32 -6.69
CA GLU A 14 -9.31 1.43 -7.39
C GLU A 14 -10.65 1.00 -7.98
N GLU A 15 -10.72 -0.18 -8.61
CA GLU A 15 -11.99 -0.73 -9.09
C GLU A 15 -12.99 -0.98 -7.97
N ALA A 16 -12.56 -1.46 -6.81
CA ALA A 16 -13.42 -1.68 -5.65
C ALA A 16 -13.99 -0.35 -5.11
N VAL A 17 -13.15 0.68 -5.01
CA VAL A 17 -13.58 2.04 -4.63
C VAL A 17 -14.60 2.58 -5.64
N ASN A 18 -14.28 2.52 -6.93
CA ASN A 18 -15.19 2.94 -8.01
C ASN A 18 -16.52 2.19 -8.00
N LYS A 19 -16.54 0.91 -7.58
CA LYS A 19 -17.77 0.16 -7.41
C LYS A 19 -18.56 0.68 -6.21
N LEU A 20 -17.92 0.89 -5.06
CA LEU A 20 -18.55 1.38 -3.82
C LEU A 20 -19.18 2.77 -3.98
N GLU A 21 -18.66 3.60 -4.87
CA GLU A 21 -19.22 4.93 -5.18
C GLU A 21 -20.52 4.88 -6.02
N LYS A 22 -20.91 3.72 -6.54
CA LYS A 22 -22.13 3.59 -7.34
C LYS A 22 -23.38 3.56 -6.45
N GLU A 23 -24.34 4.40 -6.77
CA GLU A 23 -25.60 4.60 -6.02
C GLU A 23 -26.54 3.37 -5.96
N GLN A 24 -26.27 2.31 -6.74
CA GLN A 24 -27.16 1.14 -6.89
C GLN A 24 -26.61 -0.15 -6.26
N LEU A 25 -25.73 -0.07 -5.27
CA LEU A 25 -25.27 -1.25 -4.53
C LEU A 25 -26.23 -1.65 -3.41
N SER A 26 -26.51 -2.94 -3.31
CA SER A 26 -27.16 -3.50 -2.13
C SER A 26 -26.20 -3.47 -0.94
N LEU A 27 -26.73 -3.48 0.28
CA LEU A 27 -25.90 -3.51 1.50
C LEU A 27 -24.96 -4.72 1.51
N ASP A 28 -25.45 -5.89 1.12
CA ASP A 28 -24.67 -7.13 1.11
C ASP A 28 -23.53 -7.07 0.08
N ASP A 29 -23.77 -6.45 -1.09
CA ASP A 29 -22.73 -6.29 -2.11
C ASP A 29 -21.71 -5.24 -1.70
N SER A 30 -22.15 -4.14 -1.09
CA SER A 30 -21.26 -3.12 -0.50
C SER A 30 -20.33 -3.74 0.55
N LEU A 31 -20.85 -4.62 1.41
CA LEU A 31 -20.03 -5.30 2.42
C LEU A 31 -18.98 -6.22 1.80
N LYS A 32 -19.33 -6.98 0.75
CA LYS A 32 -18.38 -7.84 0.04
C LYS A 32 -17.28 -7.05 -0.64
N ILE A 33 -17.63 -5.97 -1.34
CA ILE A 33 -16.65 -5.12 -2.04
C ILE A 33 -15.76 -4.41 -1.03
N PHE A 34 -16.31 -3.99 0.11
CA PHE A 34 -15.54 -3.40 1.20
C PHE A 34 -14.52 -4.38 1.77
N GLU A 35 -14.93 -5.62 2.05
CA GLU A 35 -14.03 -6.66 2.55
C GLU A 35 -12.91 -6.97 1.53
N GLU A 36 -13.24 -7.07 0.24
CA GLU A 36 -12.26 -7.21 -0.83
C GLU A 36 -11.29 -6.01 -0.87
N GLY A 37 -11.80 -4.79 -0.78
CA GLY A 37 -11.01 -3.56 -0.75
C GLY A 37 -10.04 -3.52 0.43
N ILE A 38 -10.47 -3.91 1.63
CA ILE A 38 -9.59 -3.98 2.81
C ILE A 38 -8.45 -5.00 2.61
N ASN A 39 -8.74 -6.14 1.98
CA ASN A 39 -7.72 -7.15 1.71
C ASN A 39 -6.70 -6.64 0.68
N LEU A 40 -7.15 -5.96 -0.37
CA LEU A 40 -6.27 -5.35 -1.38
C LEU A 40 -5.42 -4.23 -0.77
N TYR A 41 -6.01 -3.35 0.05
CA TYR A 41 -5.29 -2.31 0.78
C TYR A 41 -4.18 -2.88 1.66
N ARG A 42 -4.48 -3.94 2.43
CA ARG A 42 -3.48 -4.61 3.28
C ARG A 42 -2.33 -5.18 2.46
N LEU A 43 -2.60 -5.71 1.28
CA LEU A 43 -1.57 -6.24 0.39
C LEU A 43 -0.66 -5.12 -0.13
N CYS A 44 -1.24 -4.03 -0.66
CA CYS A 44 -0.49 -2.86 -1.10
C CYS A 44 0.35 -2.25 0.02
N SER A 45 -0.24 -2.05 1.20
CA SER A 45 0.46 -1.50 2.37
C SER A 45 1.60 -2.40 2.82
N LYS A 46 1.43 -3.73 2.79
CA LYS A 46 2.50 -4.66 3.12
C LYS A 46 3.69 -4.53 2.17
N GLU A 47 3.46 -4.48 0.86
CA GLU A 47 4.55 -4.32 -0.11
C GLU A 47 5.27 -2.97 0.06
N LEU A 48 4.53 -1.88 0.25
CA LEU A 48 5.13 -0.57 0.51
C LEU A 48 5.98 -0.57 1.77
N ASN A 49 5.50 -1.16 2.88
CA ASN A 49 6.28 -1.31 4.11
C ASN A 49 7.54 -2.16 3.92
N GLU A 50 7.49 -3.18 3.06
CA GLU A 50 8.67 -3.99 2.73
C GLU A 50 9.68 -3.23 1.88
N VAL A 51 9.22 -2.37 0.98
CA VAL A 51 10.08 -1.48 0.19
C VAL A 51 10.70 -0.41 1.08
N GLU A 52 9.91 0.26 1.92
CA GLU A 52 10.39 1.27 2.86
C GLU A 52 11.50 0.73 3.77
N LYS A 53 11.34 -0.49 4.30
CA LYS A 53 12.39 -1.17 5.09
C LYS A 53 13.66 -1.50 4.33
N LYS A 54 13.59 -1.63 3.00
CA LYS A 54 14.75 -1.89 2.13
C LYS A 54 15.42 -0.60 1.68
N ILE A 55 14.71 0.52 1.70
CA ILE A 55 15.29 1.83 1.43
C ILE A 55 16.06 2.22 2.69
N ASN A 56 17.37 2.03 2.64
CA ASN A 56 18.27 2.63 3.61
C ASN A 56 18.93 3.86 2.98
N THR A 57 19.18 4.87 3.80
CA THR A 57 19.98 6.03 3.42
C THR A 57 21.39 5.86 3.95
N ILE A 58 22.38 6.28 3.15
CA ILE A 58 23.75 6.44 3.63
C ILE A 58 23.86 7.83 4.25
N VAL A 59 24.10 7.89 5.56
CA VAL A 59 24.39 9.13 6.30
C VAL A 59 25.85 9.16 6.71
N GLU A 60 26.47 10.33 6.65
CA GLU A 60 27.81 10.54 7.20
C GLU A 60 27.70 11.01 8.65
N GLU A 61 28.29 10.27 9.59
CA GLU A 61 28.33 10.61 11.00
C GLU A 61 29.80 10.53 11.48
N ASN A 62 30.36 11.67 11.89
CA ASN A 62 31.76 11.77 12.35
C ASN A 62 32.82 11.28 11.34
N GLY A 63 32.57 11.43 10.04
CA GLY A 63 33.47 10.98 8.97
C GLY A 63 33.37 9.48 8.64
N GLU A 64 32.42 8.76 9.24
CA GLU A 64 32.06 7.39 8.88
C GLU A 64 30.68 7.36 8.21
N PHE A 65 30.56 6.60 7.13
CA PHE A 65 29.28 6.36 6.45
C PHE A 65 28.54 5.22 7.14
N LYS A 66 27.30 5.49 7.57
CA LYS A 66 26.40 4.50 8.16
C LYS A 66 25.13 4.37 7.33
N GLU A 67 24.65 3.16 7.24
CA GLU A 67 23.37 2.84 6.62
C GLU A 67 22.28 2.94 7.70
N VAL A 68 21.30 3.83 7.50
CA VAL A 68 20.17 4.06 8.42
C VAL A 68 18.84 3.84 7.69
N PRO A 69 17.77 3.41 8.39
CA PRO A 69 16.44 3.33 7.80
C PRO A 69 16.04 4.67 7.20
N PHE A 70 15.44 4.65 6.00
CA PHE A 70 14.89 5.85 5.40
C PHE A 70 13.66 6.30 6.20
N GLU A 71 13.76 7.43 6.88
CA GLU A 71 12.61 8.12 7.47
C GLU A 71 12.12 9.19 6.49
N TYR A 72 10.90 9.01 6.00
CA TYR A 72 10.21 10.03 5.21
C TYR A 72 9.72 11.14 6.17
N GLU A 73 10.44 12.24 6.25
CA GLU A 73 9.87 13.47 6.81
C GLU A 73 9.00 14.12 5.73
N GLU A 74 7.67 14.10 5.91
CA GLU A 74 6.77 15.00 5.18
C GLU A 74 7.22 16.42 5.51
N GLY A 75 7.90 17.07 4.56
CA GLY A 75 8.25 18.48 4.68
C GLY A 75 6.99 19.31 4.90
N GLU A 76 7.01 20.13 5.96
CA GLU A 76 5.96 21.08 6.32
C GLU A 76 5.53 22.01 5.17
#